data_AF-A0A661EFG1-F1
#
_entry.id   AF-A0A661EFG1-F1
#
_cell.length_a   1.000
_cell.length_b   1.000
_cell.length_c   1.000
_cell.angle_alpha   90.00
_cell.angle_beta   90.00
_cell.angle_gamma   90.00
#
_symmetry.space_group_name_H-M   'P 1'
#
loop_
_entity.id
_entity.type
_entity.pdbx_description
1 polymer ?
#
loop_
_entity_poly.entity_id
_entity_poly.type
_entity_poly.pdbx_seq_one_letter_code
_entity_poly.pdbx_strand_id
1 'polypeptide(L)' 'MSLFNKFKKTTIAINKTQERIYAEVMDELEQGKMKKGLWGKALSDGLGDETKARGIYIKLRFKDIKDNTGMDQKNIET' A
#
# COMPACT_ATOMS: atom_id res chain seq x y z
N MET A 1 -25.56 17.22 20.75
CA MET A 1 -24.73 16.58 19.70
C MET A 1 -23.30 16.49 20.20
N SER A 2 -22.80 15.30 20.55
CA SER A 2 -21.38 15.15 20.95
C SER A 2 -20.93 13.70 20.81
N LEU A 3 -20.82 13.22 19.57
CA LEU A 3 -20.27 11.89 19.25
C LEU A 3 -19.13 11.94 18.20
N PHE A 4 -18.88 13.10 17.59
CA PHE A 4 -17.94 13.24 16.46
C PHE A 4 -16.49 13.56 16.85
N ASN A 5 -16.22 14.00 18.09
CA ASN A 5 -14.86 14.43 18.47
C ASN A 5 -13.86 13.30 18.70
N LYS A 6 -14.31 12.04 18.86
CA LYS A 6 -13.42 10.88 19.04
C LYS A 6 -12.83 10.38 17.70
N PHE A 7 -13.47 10.67 16.57
CA PHE A 7 -13.01 10.21 15.26
C PHE A 7 -11.90 11.08 14.64
N LYS A 8 -11.81 12.37 14.99
CA LYS A 8 -10.81 13.28 14.41
C LYS A 8 -9.36 12.94 14.81
N LYS A 9 -9.12 12.44 16.03
CA LYS A 9 -7.78 12.05 16.48
C LYS A 9 -7.25 10.82 15.73
N THR A 10 -8.13 9.88 15.37
CA THR A 10 -7.74 8.67 14.65
C THR A 10 -7.35 8.96 13.20
N THR A 11 -8.08 9.85 12.51
CA THR A 11 -7.80 10.20 11.10
C THR A 11 -6.42 10.84 10.88
N ILE A 12 -5.98 11.71 11.78
CA ILE A 12 -4.68 12.39 11.66
C ILE A 12 -3.51 11.40 11.82
N ALA A 13 -3.65 10.43 12.76
CA ALA A 13 -2.66 9.37 12.93
C ALA A 13 -2.63 8.41 11.72
N ILE A 14 -3.79 8.09 11.14
CA ILE A 14 -3.90 7.25 9.95
C ILE A 14 -3.14 7.87 8.75
N ASN A 15 -3.32 9.17 8.49
CA ASN A 15 -2.65 9.85 7.38
C ASN A 15 -1.12 9.84 7.53
N LYS A 16 -0.61 10.05 8.76
CA LYS A 16 0.82 9.98 9.05
C LYS A 16 1.40 8.57 8.82
N THR A 17 0.62 7.54 9.09
CA THR A 17 1.02 6.14 8.82
C THR A 17 1.04 5.84 7.32
N GLN A 18 0.10 6.38 6.54
CA GLN A 18 0.08 6.16 5.09
C GLN A 18 1.30 6.76 4.40
N GLU A 19 1.63 8.02 4.71
CA GLU A 19 2.80 8.70 4.16
C GLU A 19 4.09 7.92 4.47
N ARG A 20 4.20 7.38 5.69
CA ARG A 20 5.33 6.53 6.09
C ARG A 20 5.41 5.23 5.29
N ILE A 21 4.28 4.57 5.01
CA ILE A 21 4.24 3.36 4.18
C ILE A 21 4.68 3.69 2.75
N TYR A 22 4.21 4.80 2.18
CA TYR A 22 4.65 5.21 0.84
C TYR A 22 6.15 5.49 0.77
N ALA A 23 6.71 6.17 1.78
CA ALA A 23 8.14 6.40 1.87
C ALA A 23 8.92 5.09 1.98
N GLU A 24 8.49 4.17 2.86
CA GLU A 24 9.12 2.86 3.03
C GLU A 24 9.10 2.03 1.74
N VAL A 25 7.98 2.03 1.01
CA VAL A 25 7.87 1.34 -0.27
C VAL A 25 8.75 1.97 -1.35
N MET A 26 8.95 3.30 -1.30
CA MET A 26 9.86 3.98 -2.20
C MET A 26 11.32 3.62 -1.91
N ASP A 27 11.70 3.58 -0.63
CA ASP A 27 13.02 3.09 -0.22
C ASP A 27 13.23 1.62 -0.63
N GLU A 28 12.21 0.76 -0.54
CA GLU A 28 12.26 -0.64 -1.04
C GLU A 28 12.54 -0.70 -2.55
N LEU A 29 11.91 0.18 -3.33
CA LEU A 29 12.11 0.30 -4.77
C LEU A 29 13.54 0.77 -5.10
N GLU A 30 14.03 1.80 -4.42
CA GLU A 30 15.39 2.33 -4.64
C GLU A 30 16.48 1.34 -4.22
N GLN A 31 16.26 0.59 -3.13
CA GLN A 31 17.17 -0.46 -2.67
C GLN A 31 17.07 -1.75 -3.51
N GLY A 32 16.12 -1.85 -4.44
CA GLY A 32 15.92 -3.04 -5.27
C GLY A 32 15.41 -4.26 -4.49
N LYS A 33 14.86 -4.09 -3.29
CA LYS A 33 14.33 -5.17 -2.43
C LYS A 33 12.89 -5.55 -2.78
N MET A 34 12.50 -5.37 -4.04
CA MET A 34 11.12 -5.54 -4.47
C MET A 34 10.70 -7.01 -4.47
N LYS A 35 9.44 -7.27 -4.10
CA LYS A 35 8.84 -8.60 -4.29
C LYS A 35 8.64 -8.86 -5.79
N LYS A 36 9.49 -9.72 -6.38
CA LYS A 36 9.46 -10.07 -7.83
C LYS A 36 8.06 -10.44 -8.34
N GLY A 37 7.25 -11.15 -7.55
CA GLY A 37 5.87 -11.50 -7.92
C GLY A 37 4.93 -10.29 -8.02
N LEU A 38 4.99 -9.36 -7.07
CA LEU A 38 4.21 -8.11 -7.11
C LEU A 38 4.73 -7.20 -8.23
N TRP A 39 6.04 -7.15 -8.42
CA TRP A 39 6.67 -6.36 -9.48
C TRP A 39 6.29 -6.87 -10.87
N GLY A 40 6.29 -8.19 -11.09
CA GLY A 40 5.83 -8.79 -12.33
C GLY A 40 4.37 -8.47 -12.64
N LYS A 41 3.49 -8.49 -11.62
CA LYS A 41 2.11 -8.04 -11.77
C LYS A 41 2.04 -6.56 -12.17
N ALA A 42 2.80 -5.71 -11.50
CA ALA A 42 2.84 -4.27 -11.81
C ALA A 42 3.38 -3.97 -13.22
N LEU A 43 4.38 -4.73 -13.68
CA LEU A 43 4.90 -4.64 -15.05
C LEU A 43 3.88 -5.11 -16.09
N SER A 44 3.17 -6.20 -15.83
CA SER A 44 2.10 -6.70 -16.69
C SER A 44 0.98 -5.67 -16.82
N ASP A 45 0.52 -5.11 -15.69
CA ASP A 45 -0.52 -4.09 -15.65
C ASP A 45 -0.02 -2.75 -16.26
N GLY A 46 1.28 -2.49 -16.15
CA GLY A 46 1.96 -1.34 -16.74
C GLY A 46 2.26 -1.48 -18.23
N LEU A 47 1.90 -2.60 -18.87
CA LEU A 47 2.19 -2.90 -20.28
C LEU A 47 3.69 -2.79 -20.63
N GLY A 48 4.57 -3.13 -19.67
CA GLY A 48 6.02 -3.03 -19.83
C GLY A 48 6.60 -1.62 -19.65
N ASP A 49 5.77 -0.60 -19.38
CA ASP A 49 6.23 0.74 -19.02
C ASP A 49 6.66 0.75 -17.54
N GLU A 50 7.97 0.87 -17.30
CA GLU A 50 8.52 0.90 -15.94
C GLU A 50 7.98 2.05 -15.09
N THR A 51 7.67 3.19 -15.69
CA THR A 51 7.17 4.37 -14.95
C THR A 51 5.77 4.08 -14.41
N LYS A 52 4.92 3.47 -15.25
CA LYS A 52 3.59 3.01 -14.83
C LYS A 52 3.69 1.87 -13.83
N ALA A 53 4.58 0.91 -14.07
CA ALA A 53 4.80 -0.23 -13.19
C ALA A 53 5.24 0.20 -11.79
N ARG A 54 6.14 1.20 -11.66
CA ARG A 54 6.51 1.78 -10.37
C ARG A 54 5.29 2.32 -9.62
N GLY A 55 4.46 3.11 -10.29
CA GLY A 55 3.22 3.63 -9.69
C GLY A 55 2.23 2.55 -9.26
N ILE A 56 2.09 1.50 -10.08
CA ILE A 56 1.21 0.36 -9.78
C ILE A 56 1.76 -0.46 -8.62
N TYR A 57 3.07 -0.72 -8.60
CA TYR A 57 3.74 -1.45 -7.53
C TYR A 57 3.58 -0.76 -6.18
N ILE A 58 3.76 0.56 -6.13
CA ILE A 58 3.58 1.34 -4.90
C ILE A 58 2.17 1.14 -4.33
N LYS A 59 1.14 1.20 -5.18
CA LYS A 59 -0.25 0.97 -4.77
C LYS A 59 -0.49 -0.46 -4.29
N LEU A 60 0.03 -1.45 -5.01
CA LEU A 60 -0.09 -2.86 -4.66
C LEU A 60 0.59 -3.15 -3.32
N ARG A 61 1.77 -2.59 -3.09
CA ARG A 61 2.55 -2.80 -1.87
C ARG A 61 1.93 -2.08 -0.67
N PHE A 62 1.43 -0.86 -0.87
CA PHE A 62 0.63 -0.18 0.14
C PHE A 62 -0.58 -1.02 0.57
N LYS A 63 -1.30 -1.60 -0.40
CA LYS A 63 -2.41 -2.52 -0.12
C LYS A 63 -1.95 -3.79 0.59
N ASP A 64 -0.86 -4.42 0.16
CA ASP A 64 -0.27 -5.62 0.77
C ASP A 64 0.10 -5.37 2.24
N ILE A 65 0.72 -4.23 2.55
CA ILE A 65 1.09 -3.85 3.93
C ILE A 65 -0.16 -3.61 4.79
N LYS A 66 -1.17 -2.93 4.23
CA LYS A 66 -2.45 -2.70 4.91
C LYS A 66 -3.19 -4.01 5.20
N ASP A 67 -3.18 -4.94 4.26
CA ASP A 67 -3.83 -6.24 4.38
C ASP A 67 -3.11 -7.15 5.39
N ASN A 68 -1.77 -7.21 5.32
CA ASN A 68 -0.93 -7.99 6.23
C ASN A 68 -0.97 -7.47 7.68
N THR A 69 -1.26 -6.18 7.89
CA THR A 69 -1.51 -5.60 9.22
C THR A 69 -2.86 -6.06 9.81
N GLY A 70 -3.62 -6.91 9.10
CA GLY A 70 -4.83 -7.57 9.62
C GLY A 70 -6.11 -6.75 9.44
N MET A 71 -6.19 -5.87 8.42
CA MET A 71 -7.39 -5.08 8.15
C MET A 71 -8.30 -5.61 7.04
N ASP A 72 -7.97 -6.70 6.34
CA ASP A 72 -8.85 -7.33 5.34
C ASP A 72 -8.71 -8.87 5.32
N GLN A 73 -8.76 -9.53 6.49
CA GLN A 73 -9.15 -10.95 6.53
C GLN A 73 -10.66 -11.09 6.27
N LYS A 74 -11.08 -10.96 5.01
CA LYS A 74 -12.34 -11.57 4.56
C LYS A 74 -12.32 -11.91 3.08
N ASN A 75 -12.74 -13.13 2.78
CA ASN A 75 -12.95 -13.75 1.47
C ASN A 75 -11.70 -14.27 0.73
N ILE A 76 -11.26 -15.45 1.18
CA ILE A 76 -11.21 -16.58 0.26
C ILE A 76 -11.96 -17.74 0.95
N GLU A 77 -13.29 -17.66 0.93
CA GLU A 77 -14.13 -18.83 1.17
C GLU A 77 -14.36 -19.53 -0.17
N THR A 78 -13.99 -20.81 -0.19
CA THR A 78 -14.37 -21.91 -1.10
C THR A 78 -13.71 -21.98 -2.48
#